data_AF-B3P2S9-F1
#
_entry.id   AF-B3P2S9-F1
#
_cell.length_a   1.000
_cell.length_b   1.000
_cell.length_c   1.000
_cell.angle_alpha   90.00
_cell.angle_beta   90.00
_cell.angle_gamma   90.00
#
_symmetry.space_group_name_H-M   'P 1'
#
loop_
_entity.id
_entity.type
_entity.pdbx_description
1 polymer ?
#
loop_
_entity_poly.entity_id
_entity_poly.type
_entity_poly.pdbx_seq_one_letter_code
_entity_poly.pdbx_strand_id
1 'polypeptide(L)'
;MPNSKETGTDPDPVDDLKLSGRDSVALKDLLQKRLLECGWRKDIEEMIRHTIEERGVANLTRDQLAAEIVPHARALVPDVIKKEMLMRVRAALESSLPPEN
;
A
#
# COMPACT_ATOMS: atom_id res chain seq x y z
N MET A 1 6.55 50.06 -4.12
CA MET A 1 5.40 49.26 -4.61
C MET A 1 5.90 48.31 -5.67
N PRO A 2 5.27 47.15 -5.93
CA PRO A 2 4.84 46.02 -5.09
C PRO A 2 5.68 44.76 -5.53
N ASN A 3 5.51 43.49 -5.13
CA ASN A 3 4.36 42.74 -4.66
C ASN A 3 4.81 41.47 -3.92
N SER A 4 3.98 41.06 -2.97
CA SER A 4 4.03 39.86 -2.16
C SER A 4 3.93 38.56 -2.96
N LYS A 5 4.53 37.49 -2.44
CA LYS A 5 3.89 36.17 -2.38
C LYS A 5 4.54 35.31 -1.31
N GLU A 6 4.12 35.54 -0.07
CA GLU A 6 4.11 34.47 0.93
C GLU A 6 3.26 33.34 0.35
N THR A 7 3.90 32.22 0.02
CA THR A 7 3.21 30.96 -0.21
C THR A 7 3.27 30.21 1.11
N GLY A 8 2.37 30.61 2.02
CA GLY A 8 1.98 29.75 3.13
C GLY A 8 1.48 28.46 2.51
N THR A 9 2.26 27.40 2.64
CA THR A 9 1.71 26.05 2.61
C THR A 9 0.96 25.92 3.92
N ASP A 10 -0.29 26.38 3.91
CA ASP A 10 -1.25 25.98 4.93
C ASP A 10 -1.42 24.46 4.72
N PRO A 11 -1.02 23.61 5.68
CA PRO A 11 -1.43 22.23 5.62
C PRO A 11 -2.93 22.23 5.90
N ASP A 12 -3.74 22.16 4.85
CA ASP A 12 -5.13 21.75 4.97
C ASP A 12 -5.16 20.54 5.93
N PRO A 13 -5.88 20.62 7.07
CA PRO A 13 -6.10 19.47 7.92
C PRO A 13 -7.09 18.59 7.16
N VAL A 14 -6.57 17.77 6.25
CA VAL A 14 -7.33 16.62 5.77
C VAL A 14 -7.65 15.82 7.02
N ASP A 15 -8.93 15.79 7.37
CA ASP A 15 -9.46 15.13 8.56
C ASP A 15 -8.67 13.85 8.85
N ASP A 16 -8.10 13.78 10.06
CA ASP A 16 -7.44 12.60 10.64
C ASP A 16 -8.48 11.48 10.82
N LEU A 17 -9.05 11.01 9.71
CA LEU A 17 -9.92 9.87 9.62
C LEU A 17 -9.02 8.63 9.70
N LYS A 18 -8.52 8.42 10.91
CA LYS A 18 -7.60 7.35 11.27
C LYS A 18 -8.40 6.09 11.51
N LEU A 19 -8.14 5.06 10.71
CA LEU A 19 -8.62 3.71 11.00
C LEU A 19 -8.26 3.35 12.44
N SER A 20 -9.22 2.77 13.17
CA SER A 20 -8.94 2.28 14.51
C SER A 20 -7.79 1.26 14.45
N GLY A 21 -6.98 1.19 15.51
CA GLY A 21 -5.85 0.25 15.56
C GLY A 21 -6.28 -1.18 15.26
N ARG A 22 -7.47 -1.56 15.73
CA ARG A 22 -8.08 -2.87 15.48
C ARG A 22 -8.42 -3.10 14.00
N ASP A 23 -9.09 -2.14 13.35
CA ASP A 23 -9.47 -2.26 11.94
C ASP A 23 -8.24 -2.27 11.02
N SER A 24 -7.21 -1.51 11.39
CA SER A 24 -5.94 -1.48 10.66
C SER A 24 -5.23 -2.84 10.68
N VAL A 25 -5.26 -3.56 11.80
CA VAL A 25 -4.68 -4.90 11.94
C VAL A 25 -5.51 -5.91 11.14
N ALA A 26 -6.83 -5.92 11.33
CA ALA A 26 -7.73 -6.81 10.63
C ALA A 26 -7.66 -6.66 9.10
N LEU A 27 -7.52 -5.42 8.61
CA LEU A 27 -7.36 -5.13 7.18
C LEU A 27 -6.02 -5.64 6.64
N LYS A 28 -4.92 -5.48 7.39
CA LYS A 28 -3.60 -6.02 7.02
C LYS A 28 -3.61 -7.55 6.96
N ASP A 29 -4.18 -8.21 7.96
CA ASP A 29 -4.29 -9.68 8.00
C ASP A 29 -5.11 -10.20 6.81
N LEU A 30 -6.22 -9.54 6.51
CA LEU A 30 -7.03 -9.88 5.36
C LEU A 30 -6.28 -9.69 4.05
N LEU A 31 -5.61 -8.55 3.86
CA LEU A 31 -4.83 -8.29 2.65
C LEU A 31 -3.76 -9.38 2.47
N GLN A 32 -3.02 -9.72 3.53
CA GLN A 32 -2.01 -10.78 3.48
C GLN A 32 -2.62 -12.13 3.10
N LYS A 33 -3.79 -12.47 3.65
CA LYS A 33 -4.52 -13.69 3.29
C LYS A 33 -4.92 -13.69 1.81
N ARG A 34 -5.49 -12.60 1.31
CA ARG A 34 -5.91 -12.48 -0.10
C ARG A 34 -4.74 -12.58 -1.07
N LEU A 35 -3.62 -11.94 -0.74
CA LEU A 35 -2.39 -12.02 -1.54
C LEU A 35 -1.80 -13.44 -1.54
N LEU A 36 -1.92 -14.17 -0.43
CA LEU A 36 -1.50 -15.57 -0.38
C LEU A 36 -2.42 -16.47 -1.22
N GLU A 37 -3.74 -16.28 -1.11
CA GLU A 37 -4.76 -17.05 -1.82
C GLU A 37 -4.68 -16.86 -3.35
N CYS A 38 -4.40 -15.64 -3.82
CA CYS A 38 -4.31 -15.37 -5.27
C CYS A 38 -2.95 -15.70 -5.88
N GLY A 39 -2.00 -16.24 -5.10
CA GLY A 39 -0.68 -16.64 -5.60
C GLY A 39 0.36 -15.52 -5.65
N TRP A 40 0.00 -14.28 -5.33
CA TRP A 40 0.88 -13.10 -5.43
C TRP A 40 2.23 -13.28 -4.73
N ARG A 41 2.25 -13.94 -3.57
CA ARG A 41 3.50 -14.25 -2.86
C ARG A 41 4.43 -15.14 -3.71
N LYS A 42 3.88 -16.17 -4.34
CA LYS A 42 4.65 -17.09 -5.18
C LYS A 42 5.18 -16.40 -6.42
N ASP A 43 4.36 -15.56 -7.06
CA ASP A 43 4.77 -14.78 -8.24
C ASP A 43 5.94 -13.85 -7.90
N ILE A 44 5.94 -13.23 -6.72
CA ILE A 44 7.05 -12.38 -6.28
C ILE A 44 8.29 -13.19 -5.94
N GLU A 45 8.15 -14.35 -5.29
CA GLU A 45 9.28 -15.23 -5.00
C GLU A 45 9.95 -15.74 -6.29
N GLU A 46 9.15 -16.06 -7.32
CA GLU A 46 9.62 -16.42 -8.65
C GLU A 46 10.32 -15.25 -9.34
N MET A 47 9.71 -14.06 -9.32
CA MET A 47 10.30 -12.86 -9.89
C MET A 47 11.63 -12.48 -9.24
N ILE A 48 11.72 -12.55 -7.90
CA ILE A 48 12.97 -12.33 -7.17
C ILE A 48 14.03 -13.35 -7.60
N ARG A 49 13.66 -14.63 -7.72
CA ARG A 49 14.59 -15.69 -8.14
C ARG A 49 15.12 -15.44 -9.55
N HIS A 50 14.23 -15.13 -10.49
CA HIS A 50 14.61 -14.79 -11.86
C HIS A 50 15.57 -13.59 -11.91
N THR A 51 15.26 -12.50 -11.19
CA THR A 51 16.14 -11.31 -11.15
C THR A 51 17.52 -11.63 -10.59
N ILE A 52 17.59 -12.50 -9.56
CA ILE A 52 18.87 -12.94 -8.97
C ILE A 52 19.64 -13.84 -9.95
N GLU A 53 18.96 -14.75 -10.67
CA GLU A 53 19.58 -15.62 -11.67
C GLU A 53 20.11 -14.84 -12.87
N GLU A 54 19.38 -13.80 -13.33
CA GLU A 54 19.78 -12.98 -14.48
C GLU A 54 20.96 -12.04 -14.16
N ARG A 55 20.96 -11.37 -13.00
CA ARG A 55 22.00 -10.39 -12.64
C ARG A 55 23.17 -11.00 -11.85
N GLY A 56 22.97 -12.17 -11.25
CA GLY A 56 23.90 -12.83 -10.34
C GLY A 56 23.89 -12.23 -8.93
N VAL A 57 23.91 -13.11 -7.93
CA VAL A 57 23.87 -12.76 -6.49
C VAL A 57 24.96 -11.77 -6.07
N ALA A 58 26.14 -11.84 -6.68
CA ALA A 58 27.29 -11.00 -6.31
C ALA A 58 27.13 -9.51 -6.70
N ASN A 59 26.25 -9.20 -7.65
CA ASN A 59 26.07 -7.84 -8.19
C ASN A 59 24.86 -7.12 -7.58
N LEU A 60 24.05 -7.80 -6.75
CA LEU A 60 22.76 -7.29 -6.30
C LEU A 60 22.72 -7.13 -4.79
N THR A 61 22.50 -5.91 -4.32
CA THR A 61 22.20 -5.66 -2.91
C THR A 61 20.70 -5.83 -2.64
N ARG A 62 20.33 -6.15 -1.41
CA ARG A 62 18.93 -6.28 -0.98
C ARG A 62 18.10 -5.04 -1.34
N ASP A 63 18.66 -3.86 -1.10
CA ASP A 63 17.96 -2.59 -1.35
C ASP A 63 17.76 -2.32 -2.84
N GLN A 64 18.72 -2.70 -3.70
CA GLN A 64 18.54 -2.63 -5.16
C GLN A 64 17.50 -3.64 -5.65
N LEU A 65 17.56 -4.88 -5.16
CA LEU A 65 16.55 -5.89 -5.45
C LEU A 65 15.15 -5.40 -5.02
N ALA A 66 15.01 -4.81 -3.83
CA ALA A 66 13.75 -4.28 -3.36
C ALA A 66 13.27 -3.11 -4.24
N ALA A 67 14.14 -2.17 -4.61
CA ALA A 67 13.81 -1.05 -5.48
C ALA A 67 13.29 -1.49 -6.86
N GLU A 68 13.80 -2.59 -7.39
CA GLU A 68 13.37 -3.18 -8.65
C GLU A 68 12.08 -4.01 -8.51
N ILE A 69 11.99 -4.87 -7.49
CA ILE A 69 10.89 -5.83 -7.32
C ILE A 69 9.60 -5.18 -6.78
N VAL A 70 9.72 -4.26 -5.82
CA VAL A 70 8.56 -3.63 -5.14
C VAL A 70 7.56 -2.96 -6.10
N PRO A 71 7.96 -2.17 -7.12
CA PRO A 71 6.99 -1.58 -8.05
C PRO A 71 6.23 -2.64 -8.85
N HIS A 72 6.91 -3.71 -9.29
CA HIS A 72 6.28 -4.83 -10.00
C HIS A 72 5.33 -5.61 -9.08
N ALA A 73 5.77 -5.90 -7.86
CA ALA A 73 4.94 -6.52 -6.82
C ALA A 73 3.65 -5.72 -6.57
N ARG A 74 3.73 -4.38 -6.49
CA ARG A 74 2.55 -3.51 -6.32
C ARG A 74 1.62 -3.54 -7.54
N ALA A 75 2.18 -3.64 -8.75
CA ALA A 75 1.41 -3.74 -9.99
C ALA A 75 0.66 -5.08 -10.09
N LEU A 76 1.28 -6.18 -9.63
CA LEU A 76 0.71 -7.53 -9.65
C LEU A 76 -0.50 -7.72 -8.73
N VAL A 77 -0.78 -6.79 -7.80
CA VAL A 77 -1.96 -6.89 -6.95
C VAL A 77 -3.23 -6.79 -7.81
N PRO A 78 -4.09 -7.83 -7.85
CA PRO A 78 -5.32 -7.82 -8.63
C PRO A 78 -6.28 -6.70 -8.24
N ASP A 79 -6.95 -6.09 -9.23
CA ASP A 79 -7.94 -5.03 -9.00
C ASP A 79 -9.10 -5.45 -8.09
N VAL A 80 -9.49 -6.72 -8.13
CA VAL A 80 -10.52 -7.26 -7.23
C VAL A 80 -10.11 -7.14 -5.76
N ILE A 81 -8.84 -7.39 -5.44
CA ILE A 81 -8.31 -7.27 -4.07
C ILE A 81 -8.22 -5.80 -3.67
N LYS A 82 -7.73 -4.92 -4.57
CA LYS A 82 -7.68 -3.47 -4.33
C LYS A 82 -9.08 -2.91 -4.01
N LYS A 83 -10.08 -3.31 -4.78
CA LYS A 83 -11.48 -2.91 -4.58
C LYS A 83 -12.05 -3.46 -3.26
N GLU A 84 -11.80 -4.72 -2.92
CA GLU A 84 -12.20 -5.29 -1.64
C GLU A 84 -11.58 -4.52 -0.46
N MET A 85 -10.28 -4.19 -0.53
CA MET A 85 -9.61 -3.44 0.52
C MET A 85 -10.19 -2.03 0.66
N LEU A 86 -10.40 -1.33 -0.46
CA LEU A 86 -10.98 0.02 -0.44
C LEU A 86 -12.40 0.03 0.17
N MET A 87 -13.23 -0.97 -0.17
CA MET A 87 -14.57 -1.11 0.39
C MET A 87 -14.51 -1.31 1.91
N ARG A 88 -13.58 -2.14 2.40
CA ARG A 88 -13.42 -2.40 3.83
C ARG A 88 -12.86 -1.21 4.60
N VAL A 89 -11.95 -0.44 4.00
CA VAL A 89 -11.49 0.83 4.57
C VAL A 89 -12.69 1.76 4.74
N ARG A 90 -13.51 1.96 3.70
CA ARG A 90 -14.69 2.83 3.78
C ARG A 90 -15.65 2.39 4.87
N ALA A 91 -15.97 1.09 4.95
CA ALA A 91 -16.85 0.54 5.98
C ALA A 91 -16.28 0.71 7.40
N ALA A 92 -14.97 0.52 7.58
CA ALA A 92 -14.32 0.73 8.88
C ALA A 92 -14.33 2.20 9.30
N LEU A 93 -14.17 3.12 8.35
CA LEU A 93 -14.23 4.56 8.62
C LEU A 93 -15.66 5.01 8.95
N GLU A 94 -16.66 4.54 8.21
CA GLU A 94 -18.07 4.82 8.48
C GLU A 94 -18.51 4.29 9.85
N SER A 95 -18.07 3.08 10.23
CA SER A 95 -18.31 2.54 11.57
C SER A 95 -17.63 3.33 12.70
N SER A 96 -16.63 4.15 12.38
CA SER A 96 -15.92 5.00 13.34
C SER A 96 -16.52 6.41 13.44
N LEU A 97 -17.46 6.78 12.55
CA LEU A 97 -18.14 8.07 12.59
C LEU A 97 -19.38 7.98 13.50
N PRO A 98 -19.64 9.00 14.34
CA PRO A 98 -20.89 9.07 15.10
C PRO A 98 -22.08 9.25 14.14
N PRO A 99 -23.27 8.72 14.46
CA PRO A 99 -24.46 8.96 13.66
C PRO A 99 -24.78 10.46 13.66
N GLU A 100 -24.90 11.05 12.47
CA GLU A 100 -25.38 12.42 12.28
C GLU A 100 -26.85 12.48 12.76
N ASN A 101 -27.14 13.26 13.81
CA ASN A 101 -28.50 13.53 14.30
C ASN A 101 -29.11 14.72 13.55
#